data_AF-A0A1B6I8M3-F1
#
_entry.id   AF-A0A1B6I8M3-F1
#
_cell.length_a   1.000
_cell.length_b   1.000
_cell.length_c   1.000
_cell.angle_alpha   90.00
_cell.angle_beta   90.00
_cell.angle_gamma   90.00
#
_symmetry.space_group_name_H-M   'P 1'
#
loop_
_entity.id
_entity.type
_entity.pdbx_description
1 polymer ?
#
loop_
_entity_poly.entity_id
_entity_poly.type
_entity_poly.pdbx_seq_one_letter_code
_entity_poly.pdbx_strand_id
1 'polypeptide(L)'
;MEGRVDQQRQAQSVMANGRVRAMKELNLNLNHGPSGAGVYTPTPYTPSPPGTPLRMAPRVFSRQPTQLHILTQQQLIDDEDLSSCTSYSGTISESGTHFRPRRDYWANKLQFILACVGYSVGLGNLWRFPYLCYKSGGGVFLVPYFLVLILCGVPLLYMELAVGQFTRRGPIGALSQLCPIFKGAGLSSVMVSFFMATYYNVIIAYFLYYLFTSFRASAPWSDCSNKWNTPRCWQPALNTSRPNFSVSPSEEFYDRKVLQLSAGIDKPGSVRWELAACLFLTWVIV
;
A
#
# COMPACT_ATOMS: atom_id res chain seq x y z
N MET A 1 23.28 16.59 -19.56
CA MET A 1 22.15 15.67 -19.26
C MET A 1 22.59 14.20 -19.28
N GLU A 2 23.65 13.86 -20.03
CA GLU A 2 24.28 12.53 -20.04
C GLU A 2 24.71 12.01 -18.65
N GLY A 3 25.48 12.80 -17.88
CA GLY A 3 26.06 12.33 -16.61
C GLY A 3 25.05 11.97 -15.49
N ARG A 4 23.81 12.48 -15.56
CA ARG A 4 22.75 12.18 -14.57
C ARG A 4 21.97 10.91 -14.94
N VAL A 5 21.99 10.51 -16.22
CA VAL A 5 21.46 9.22 -16.69
C VAL A 5 22.43 8.09 -16.35
N ASP A 6 23.74 8.35 -16.43
CA ASP A 6 24.77 7.38 -16.06
C ASP A 6 24.76 7.08 -14.55
N GLN A 7 24.57 8.10 -13.71
CA GLN A 7 24.50 7.92 -12.26
C GLN A 7 23.24 7.13 -11.82
N GLN A 8 22.12 7.29 -12.54
CA GLN A 8 20.92 6.47 -12.32
C GLN A 8 21.06 5.04 -12.88
N ARG A 9 21.75 4.86 -14.02
CA ARG A 9 22.08 3.51 -14.54
C ARG A 9 23.04 2.76 -13.62
N GLN A 10 24.01 3.45 -13.01
CA GLN A 10 24.95 2.84 -12.06
C GLN A 10 24.26 2.40 -10.77
N ALA A 11 23.35 3.21 -10.23
CA ALA A 11 22.55 2.85 -9.05
C ALA A 11 21.58 1.67 -9.32
N GLN A 12 20.97 1.61 -10.51
CA GLN A 12 20.11 0.49 -10.91
C GLN A 12 20.90 -0.79 -11.21
N SER A 13 22.09 -0.69 -11.80
CA SER A 13 23.00 -1.82 -12.05
C SER A 13 23.53 -2.45 -10.76
N VAL A 14 23.89 -1.63 -9.76
CA VAL A 14 24.34 -2.13 -8.45
C VAL A 14 23.20 -2.85 -7.69
N MET A 15 21.97 -2.36 -7.77
CA MET A 15 20.81 -3.05 -7.18
C MET A 15 20.41 -4.33 -7.93
N ALA A 16 20.55 -4.37 -9.26
CA ALA A 16 20.31 -5.57 -10.06
C ALA A 16 21.37 -6.65 -9.79
N ASN A 17 22.65 -6.28 -9.73
CA ASN A 17 23.75 -7.20 -9.44
C ASN A 17 23.74 -7.68 -7.97
N GLY A 18 23.27 -6.85 -7.04
CA GLY A 18 23.06 -7.24 -5.64
C GLY A 18 21.96 -8.29 -5.47
N ARG A 19 20.86 -8.20 -6.24
CA ARG A 19 19.79 -9.20 -6.23
C ARG A 19 20.21 -10.54 -6.85
N VAL A 20 21.00 -10.51 -7.92
CA VAL A 20 21.55 -11.75 -8.53
C VAL A 20 22.60 -12.40 -7.61
N ARG A 21 23.43 -11.61 -6.90
CA ARG A 21 24.40 -12.14 -5.92
C ARG A 21 23.69 -12.72 -4.69
N ALA A 22 22.63 -12.09 -4.19
CA ALA A 22 21.81 -12.63 -3.09
C ALA A 22 21.08 -13.93 -3.46
N MET A 23 20.62 -14.08 -4.71
CA MET A 23 20.05 -15.34 -5.21
C MET A 23 21.09 -16.46 -5.39
N LYS A 24 22.35 -16.12 -5.68
CA LYS A 24 23.44 -17.11 -5.81
C LYS A 24 23.91 -17.62 -4.44
N GLU A 25 23.94 -16.77 -3.43
CA GLU A 25 24.25 -17.13 -2.03
C GLU A 25 23.15 -17.98 -1.37
N LEU A 26 21.87 -17.71 -1.68
CA LEU A 26 20.76 -18.54 -1.19
C LEU A 26 20.72 -19.95 -1.82
N ASN A 27 21.23 -20.11 -3.04
CA ASN A 27 21.25 -21.41 -3.73
C ASN A 27 22.48 -22.25 -3.36
N LEU A 28 23.56 -21.63 -2.85
CA LEU A 28 24.74 -22.32 -2.33
C LEU A 28 24.51 -22.95 -0.94
N ASN A 29 23.65 -22.36 -0.10
CA ASN A 29 23.32 -22.90 1.22
C ASN A 29 22.27 -24.02 1.23
N LEU A 30 21.68 -24.37 0.08
CA LEU A 30 20.71 -25.46 -0.06
C LEU A 30 21.35 -26.80 -0.48
N ASN A 31 22.64 -26.83 -0.82
CA ASN A 31 23.33 -28.03 -1.29
C ASN A 31 24.27 -28.69 -0.27
N HIS A 32 24.24 -28.28 1.01
CA HIS A 32 24.96 -28.99 2.06
C HIS A 32 24.06 -29.41 3.24
N GLY A 33 23.58 -30.63 3.12
CA GLY A 33 23.21 -31.52 4.23
C GLY A 33 22.71 -32.84 3.65
N PRO A 34 22.94 -34.02 4.26
CA PRO A 34 23.43 -34.26 5.63
C PRO A 34 24.54 -35.33 5.75
N SER A 35 25.36 -35.28 6.79
CA SER A 35 26.13 -36.44 7.28
C SER A 35 26.23 -36.36 8.79
N GLY A 36 25.63 -37.33 9.50
CA GLY A 36 25.67 -37.39 10.95
C GLY A 36 24.85 -38.57 11.48
N ALA A 37 25.45 -39.76 11.43
CA ALA A 37 24.93 -40.99 12.00
C ALA A 37 24.87 -40.93 13.54
N GLY A 38 23.78 -41.41 14.13
CA GLY A 38 23.62 -41.60 15.56
C GLY A 38 22.95 -42.95 15.83
N VAL A 39 23.79 -43.93 16.16
CA VAL A 39 23.44 -45.30 16.57
C VAL A 39 22.78 -45.27 17.95
N TYR A 40 21.65 -45.96 18.14
CA TYR A 40 21.13 -46.30 19.46
C TYR A 40 20.75 -47.79 19.53
N THR A 41 21.38 -48.47 20.47
CA THR A 41 21.19 -49.87 20.88
C THR A 41 19.95 -50.03 21.79
N PRO A 42 19.32 -51.21 21.86
CA PRO A 42 18.17 -51.45 22.73
C PRO A 42 18.58 -52.08 24.08
N THR A 43 17.96 -51.65 25.17
CA THR A 43 17.99 -52.35 26.48
C THR A 43 16.60 -52.32 27.15
N PRO A 44 16.31 -53.23 28.11
CA PRO A 44 15.08 -54.03 28.09
C PRO A 44 13.99 -53.62 29.11
N TYR A 45 12.82 -54.26 28.92
CA TYR A 45 11.59 -54.21 29.68
C TYR A 45 11.72 -54.41 31.21
N THR A 46 10.94 -53.64 31.97
CA THR A 46 10.43 -54.00 33.31
C THR A 46 8.94 -53.63 33.43
N PRO A 47 8.07 -54.45 34.04
CA PRO A 47 6.62 -54.22 34.11
C PRO A 47 6.16 -53.66 35.47
N SER A 48 5.09 -52.86 35.48
CA SER A 48 4.23 -52.62 36.66
C SER A 48 2.82 -52.12 36.22
N PRO A 49 1.76 -52.28 37.04
CA PRO A 49 0.45 -52.80 36.56
C PRO A 49 -0.71 -51.76 36.68
N PRO A 50 -2.02 -52.12 36.70
CA PRO A 50 -3.01 -51.67 35.72
C PRO A 50 -4.02 -50.62 36.25
N GLY A 51 -4.64 -49.83 35.35
CA GLY A 51 -5.71 -48.90 35.73
C GLY A 51 -6.43 -48.20 34.57
N THR A 52 -7.47 -48.88 34.06
CA THR A 52 -8.78 -48.38 33.57
C THR A 52 -8.86 -47.48 32.30
N PRO A 53 -9.79 -47.74 31.34
CA PRO A 53 -9.73 -47.18 30.00
C PRO A 53 -10.62 -45.95 29.79
N LEU A 54 -10.19 -44.98 28.96
CA LEU A 54 -11.06 -43.96 28.37
C LEU A 54 -10.92 -43.90 26.84
N ARG A 55 -11.85 -44.65 26.23
CA ARG A 55 -12.48 -44.55 24.90
C ARG A 55 -12.14 -43.31 24.04
N MET A 56 -11.45 -43.55 22.92
CA MET A 56 -11.40 -42.64 21.76
C MET A 56 -12.73 -42.69 20.98
N ALA A 57 -13.26 -41.54 20.60
CA ALA A 57 -14.32 -41.40 19.60
C ALA A 57 -13.77 -40.63 18.37
N PRO A 58 -14.05 -41.07 17.13
CA PRO A 58 -13.52 -40.41 15.93
C PRO A 58 -14.28 -39.14 15.59
N ARG A 59 -13.57 -38.08 15.18
CA ARG A 59 -14.18 -36.91 14.54
C ARG A 59 -14.57 -37.28 13.10
N VAL A 60 -15.88 -37.41 12.85
CA VAL A 60 -16.43 -37.55 11.51
C VAL A 60 -16.50 -36.15 10.86
N PHE A 61 -15.80 -36.01 9.75
CA PHE A 61 -15.87 -34.87 8.85
C PHE A 61 -17.06 -35.08 7.90
N SER A 62 -18.08 -34.22 7.97
CA SER A 62 -19.19 -34.25 7.00
C SER A 62 -19.10 -33.05 6.07
N ARG A 63 -18.90 -33.35 4.77
CA ARG A 63 -19.16 -32.45 3.64
C ARG A 63 -20.42 -32.98 2.95
N GLN A 64 -21.43 -32.13 2.72
CA GLN A 64 -22.00 -31.82 1.39
C GLN A 64 -23.31 -30.97 1.48
N PRO A 65 -23.72 -30.30 0.38
CA PRO A 65 -24.55 -29.08 0.38
C PRO A 65 -26.01 -29.27 -0.14
N THR A 66 -26.86 -28.26 0.13
CA THR A 66 -28.07 -27.81 -0.61
C THR A 66 -29.19 -28.80 -0.97
N GLN A 67 -30.37 -28.63 -0.34
CA GLN A 67 -31.75 -28.63 -0.89
C GLN A 67 -32.68 -28.10 0.23
N LEU A 68 -33.42 -27.00 0.10
CA LEU A 68 -34.66 -26.76 -0.66
C LEU A 68 -35.85 -26.65 0.31
N HIS A 69 -36.18 -25.40 0.63
CA HIS A 69 -37.50 -24.79 0.81
C HIS A 69 -38.73 -25.69 1.15
N ILE A 70 -39.53 -25.16 2.10
CA ILE A 70 -40.98 -25.36 2.33
C ILE A 70 -41.32 -26.42 3.40
N LEU A 71 -41.47 -25.97 4.65
CA LEU A 71 -42.71 -26.01 5.45
C LEU A 71 -42.38 -25.91 6.94
N THR A 72 -42.54 -24.71 7.50
CA THR A 72 -43.33 -24.45 8.73
C THR A 72 -43.30 -22.95 9.00
N GLN A 73 -44.17 -22.26 8.27
CA GLN A 73 -44.73 -20.98 8.67
C GLN A 73 -45.63 -21.26 9.88
N GLN A 74 -45.20 -20.86 11.08
CA GLN A 74 -46.10 -20.40 12.15
C GLN A 74 -45.25 -19.72 13.23
N GLN A 75 -44.91 -18.44 13.02
CA GLN A 75 -44.99 -17.36 14.02
C GLN A 75 -44.54 -16.06 13.33
N LEU A 76 -45.47 -15.50 12.56
CA LEU A 76 -45.54 -14.07 12.25
C LEU A 76 -46.26 -13.38 13.44
N ILE A 77 -45.78 -12.20 13.81
CA ILE A 77 -46.34 -11.07 14.61
C ILE A 77 -45.07 -10.29 15.04
N ASP A 78 -44.77 -9.05 14.69
CA ASP A 78 -45.37 -8.01 13.83
C ASP A 78 -44.21 -7.13 13.32
N ASP A 79 -44.43 -6.48 12.18
CA ASP A 79 -43.55 -5.51 11.53
C ASP A 79 -43.53 -4.14 12.25
N GLU A 80 -42.54 -3.32 11.87
CA GLU A 80 -42.45 -1.86 12.03
C GLU A 80 -42.16 -1.28 13.42
N ASP A 81 -40.90 -0.89 13.63
CA ASP A 81 -40.61 0.43 14.19
C ASP A 81 -39.27 0.97 13.64
N LEU A 82 -39.43 1.83 12.64
CA LEU A 82 -38.51 2.88 12.23
C LEU A 82 -38.48 3.93 13.35
N SER A 83 -37.32 4.18 13.99
CA SER A 83 -36.80 5.54 14.32
C SER A 83 -35.64 5.54 15.32
N SER A 84 -34.55 6.19 14.90
CA SER A 84 -33.69 7.13 15.64
C SER A 84 -33.22 6.84 17.08
N CYS A 85 -31.91 6.67 17.17
CA CYS A 85 -30.95 7.37 18.04
C CYS A 85 -31.24 7.61 19.55
N THR A 86 -30.18 7.40 20.32
CA THR A 86 -29.87 7.85 21.70
C THR A 86 -30.48 7.07 22.88
N SER A 87 -29.63 6.36 23.60
CA SER A 87 -29.16 6.83 24.92
C SER A 87 -28.12 5.89 25.51
N TYR A 88 -27.02 6.50 25.96
CA TYR A 88 -26.10 5.92 26.92
C TYR A 88 -26.87 5.71 28.23
N SER A 89 -27.11 4.46 28.61
CA SER A 89 -27.48 4.10 29.97
C SER A 89 -26.61 2.92 30.39
N GLY A 90 -25.69 3.20 31.30
CA GLY A 90 -24.82 2.22 31.89
C GLY A 90 -25.61 1.31 32.83
N THR A 91 -25.59 0.01 32.54
CA THR A 91 -25.68 -1.04 33.55
C THR A 91 -24.57 -2.04 33.26
N ILE A 92 -23.56 -2.05 34.13
CA ILE A 92 -22.53 -3.07 34.19
C ILE A 92 -23.24 -4.35 34.65
N SER A 93 -23.63 -5.19 33.71
CA SER A 93 -23.89 -6.61 33.96
C SER A 93 -22.74 -7.40 33.36
N GLU A 94 -21.87 -7.92 34.23
CA GLU A 94 -20.90 -8.94 33.90
C GLU A 94 -21.59 -10.13 33.24
N SER A 95 -21.45 -10.23 31.93
CA SER A 95 -21.65 -11.44 31.17
C SER A 95 -20.61 -11.39 30.08
N GLY A 96 -19.63 -12.29 30.14
CA GLY A 96 -18.47 -12.40 29.26
C GLY A 96 -18.82 -12.79 27.81
N THR A 97 -19.91 -12.27 27.26
CA THR A 97 -20.18 -12.32 25.83
C THR A 97 -19.24 -11.34 25.16
N HIS A 98 -18.17 -11.86 24.54
CA HIS A 98 -17.38 -11.14 23.55
C HIS A 98 -18.34 -10.52 22.52
N PHE A 99 -18.66 -9.24 22.68
CA PHE A 99 -19.43 -8.48 21.70
C PHE A 99 -18.52 -8.32 20.48
N ARG A 100 -18.59 -9.26 19.53
CA ARG A 100 -17.91 -9.08 18.25
C ARG A 100 -18.61 -7.92 17.56
N PRO A 101 -17.93 -6.79 17.30
CA PRO A 101 -18.57 -5.66 16.64
C PRO A 101 -19.16 -6.14 15.31
N ARG A 102 -20.44 -5.83 15.08
CA ARG A 102 -21.11 -6.12 13.82
C ARG A 102 -20.37 -5.35 12.73
N ARG A 103 -19.99 -6.03 11.65
CA ARG A 103 -19.23 -5.41 10.55
C ARG A 103 -20.13 -4.44 9.80
N ASP A 104 -19.61 -3.25 9.53
CA ASP A 104 -20.30 -2.26 8.71
C ASP A 104 -20.35 -2.68 7.24
N TYR A 105 -21.45 -2.33 6.59
CA TYR A 105 -21.70 -2.57 5.18
C TYR A 105 -21.77 -1.23 4.45
N TRP A 106 -21.41 -1.22 3.17
CA TRP A 106 -21.63 -0.06 2.31
C TRP A 106 -23.13 0.18 2.14
N ALA A 107 -23.56 1.43 2.27
CA ALA A 107 -24.97 1.78 2.08
C ALA A 107 -25.43 1.49 0.65
N ASN A 108 -24.54 1.72 -0.34
CA ASN A 108 -24.83 1.51 -1.76
C ASN A 108 -23.68 0.82 -2.50
N LYS A 109 -24.00 0.00 -3.50
CA LYS A 109 -22.98 -0.65 -4.37
C LYS A 109 -22.10 0.37 -5.11
N LEU A 110 -22.67 1.52 -5.47
CA LEU A 110 -21.93 2.59 -6.15
C LEU A 110 -20.85 3.19 -5.25
N GLN A 111 -21.10 3.36 -3.94
CA GLN A 111 -20.08 3.84 -2.99
C GLN A 111 -18.86 2.93 -2.97
N PHE A 112 -19.09 1.61 -2.99
CA PHE A 112 -18.00 0.64 -3.07
C PHE A 112 -17.23 0.74 -4.39
N ILE A 113 -17.92 0.82 -5.54
CA ILE A 113 -17.27 0.97 -6.85
C ILE A 113 -16.44 2.26 -6.90
N LEU A 114 -17.00 3.37 -6.43
CA LEU A 114 -16.32 4.67 -6.41
C LEU A 114 -15.08 4.63 -5.51
N ALA A 115 -15.15 3.96 -4.36
CA ALA A 115 -13.99 3.75 -3.48
C ALA A 115 -12.89 2.94 -4.19
N CYS A 116 -13.24 1.86 -4.89
CA CYS A 116 -12.27 1.05 -5.65
C CYS A 116 -11.63 1.84 -6.81
N VAL A 117 -12.42 2.63 -7.54
CA VAL A 117 -11.90 3.50 -8.61
C VAL A 117 -10.99 4.58 -8.03
N GLY A 118 -11.37 5.22 -6.93
CA GLY A 118 -10.55 6.21 -6.24
C GLY A 118 -9.22 5.64 -5.73
N TYR A 119 -9.22 4.39 -5.24
CA TYR A 119 -8.00 3.70 -4.86
C TYR A 119 -7.10 3.34 -6.06
N SER A 120 -7.71 3.01 -7.21
CA SER A 120 -6.99 2.60 -8.42
C SER A 120 -6.39 3.78 -9.21
N VAL A 121 -7.04 4.95 -9.16
CA VAL A 121 -6.60 6.15 -9.87
C VAL A 121 -5.72 7.00 -8.96
N GLY A 122 -4.40 6.88 -9.13
CA GLY A 122 -3.42 7.66 -8.38
C GLY A 122 -2.64 8.68 -9.22
N LEU A 123 -1.91 9.55 -8.53
CA LEU A 123 -0.99 10.53 -9.13
C LEU A 123 0.04 9.89 -10.09
N GLY A 124 0.40 8.62 -9.85
CA GLY A 124 1.28 7.86 -10.75
C GLY A 124 0.72 7.73 -12.17
N ASN A 125 -0.60 7.66 -12.34
CA ASN A 125 -1.22 7.58 -13.66
C ASN A 125 -1.10 8.90 -14.44
N LEU A 126 -0.98 10.03 -13.74
CA LEU A 126 -0.91 11.36 -14.36
C LEU A 126 0.47 11.69 -14.93
N TRP A 127 1.56 11.34 -14.26
CA TRP A 127 2.92 11.71 -14.71
C TRP A 127 3.80 10.53 -15.07
N ARG A 128 3.71 9.40 -14.37
CA ARG A 128 4.63 8.28 -14.57
C ARG A 128 4.29 7.53 -15.84
N PHE A 129 3.00 7.32 -16.09
CA PHE A 129 2.53 6.65 -17.29
C PHE A 129 2.89 7.43 -18.57
N PRO A 130 2.58 8.73 -18.71
CA PRO A 130 3.00 9.48 -19.89
C PRO A 130 4.52 9.53 -20.07
N TYR A 131 5.27 9.69 -18.97
CA TYR A 131 6.73 9.71 -19.01
C TYR A 131 7.33 8.38 -19.52
N LEU A 132 6.85 7.25 -19.00
CA LEU A 132 7.30 5.92 -19.46
C LEU A 132 6.87 5.65 -20.90
N CYS A 133 5.64 6.00 -21.27
CA CYS A 133 5.12 5.84 -22.63
C CYS A 133 6.01 6.60 -23.62
N TYR A 134 6.28 7.88 -23.37
CA TYR A 134 7.13 8.70 -24.23
C TYR A 134 8.55 8.13 -24.38
N LYS A 135 9.17 7.71 -23.26
CA LYS A 135 10.54 7.16 -23.27
C LYS A 135 10.65 5.78 -23.93
N SER A 136 9.56 5.00 -23.94
CA SER A 136 9.56 3.60 -24.39
C SER A 136 9.02 3.42 -25.81
N GLY A 137 9.15 4.44 -26.66
CA GLY A 137 8.68 4.41 -28.06
C GLY A 137 7.26 4.93 -28.27
N GLY A 138 6.75 5.76 -27.36
CA GLY A 138 5.43 6.39 -27.47
C GLY A 138 4.30 5.37 -27.47
N GLY A 139 3.40 5.47 -28.45
CA GLY A 139 2.21 4.62 -28.53
C GLY A 139 2.48 3.12 -28.61
N VAL A 140 3.66 2.68 -29.06
CA VAL A 140 4.03 1.25 -29.14
C VAL A 140 4.07 0.60 -27.74
N PHE A 141 4.39 1.37 -26.70
CA PHE A 141 4.38 0.91 -25.31
C PHE A 141 2.99 0.45 -24.83
N LEU A 142 1.91 0.91 -25.47
CA LEU A 142 0.54 0.55 -25.09
C LEU A 142 0.22 -0.93 -25.35
N VAL A 143 0.83 -1.54 -26.37
CA VAL A 143 0.59 -2.94 -26.72
C VAL A 143 0.99 -3.89 -25.57
N PRO A 144 2.25 -3.90 -25.09
CA PRO A 144 2.62 -4.74 -23.95
C PRO A 144 1.93 -4.29 -22.65
N TYR A 145 1.62 -3.00 -22.50
CA TYR A 145 0.90 -2.49 -21.33
C TYR A 145 -0.50 -3.10 -21.21
N PHE A 146 -1.32 -3.07 -22.27
CA PHE A 146 -2.66 -3.65 -22.26
C PHE A 146 -2.62 -5.18 -22.15
N LEU A 147 -1.64 -5.83 -22.76
CA LEU A 147 -1.46 -7.28 -22.66
C LEU A 147 -1.21 -7.70 -21.20
N VAL A 148 -0.27 -7.06 -20.50
CA VAL A 148 0.01 -7.35 -19.08
C VAL A 148 -1.15 -6.92 -18.18
N LEU A 149 -1.84 -5.82 -18.51
CA LEU A 149 -3.03 -5.38 -17.77
C LEU A 149 -4.14 -6.43 -17.81
N ILE A 150 -4.44 -7.00 -18.98
CA ILE A 150 -5.50 -8.00 -19.15
C ILE A 150 -5.08 -9.36 -18.61
N LEU A 151 -3.83 -9.81 -18.86
CA LEU A 151 -3.38 -11.14 -18.45
C LEU A 151 -2.95 -11.24 -16.99
N CYS A 152 -2.46 -10.15 -16.38
CA CYS A 152 -1.98 -10.15 -15.01
C CYS A 152 -2.75 -9.17 -14.12
N GLY A 153 -2.97 -7.94 -14.56
CA GLY A 153 -3.61 -6.90 -13.75
C GLY A 153 -5.06 -7.25 -13.35
N VAL A 154 -5.92 -7.52 -14.32
CA VAL A 154 -7.34 -7.83 -14.08
C VAL A 154 -7.52 -9.11 -13.26
N PRO A 155 -6.83 -10.24 -13.55
CA PRO A 155 -6.94 -11.45 -12.74
C PRO A 155 -6.47 -11.28 -11.29
N LEU A 156 -5.38 -10.52 -11.06
CA LEU A 156 -4.89 -10.25 -9.70
C LEU A 156 -5.88 -9.40 -8.91
N LEU A 157 -6.42 -8.33 -9.51
CA LEU A 157 -7.43 -7.48 -8.87
C LEU A 157 -8.70 -8.28 -8.55
N TYR A 158 -9.17 -9.10 -9.50
CA TYR A 158 -10.34 -9.95 -9.29
C TYR A 158 -10.12 -10.95 -8.15
N MET A 159 -8.95 -11.60 -8.11
CA MET A 159 -8.58 -12.54 -7.05
C MET A 159 -8.52 -11.86 -5.69
N GLU A 160 -7.93 -10.67 -5.58
CA GLU A 160 -7.85 -9.90 -4.33
C GLU A 160 -9.24 -9.52 -3.82
N LEU A 161 -10.11 -9.02 -4.70
CA LEU A 161 -11.50 -8.69 -4.34
C LEU A 161 -12.29 -9.94 -3.94
N ALA A 162 -12.16 -11.05 -4.67
CA ALA A 162 -12.83 -12.31 -4.34
C ALA A 162 -12.38 -12.86 -2.97
N VAL A 163 -11.08 -12.85 -2.68
CA VAL A 163 -10.53 -13.26 -1.38
C VAL A 163 -11.03 -12.34 -0.26
N GLY A 164 -11.07 -11.02 -0.48
CA GLY A 164 -11.59 -10.07 0.49
C GLY A 164 -13.07 -10.29 0.82
N GLN A 165 -13.89 -10.57 -0.20
CA GLN A 165 -15.32 -10.87 -0.04
C GLN A 165 -15.56 -12.24 0.63
N PHE A 166 -14.76 -13.26 0.30
CA PHE A 166 -14.88 -14.60 0.86
C PHE A 166 -14.45 -14.67 2.33
N THR A 167 -13.26 -14.14 2.65
CA THR A 167 -12.70 -14.21 4.01
C THR A 167 -13.32 -13.20 4.97
N ARG A 168 -13.77 -12.04 4.45
CA ARG A 168 -14.31 -10.92 5.23
C ARG A 168 -13.39 -10.51 6.39
N ARG A 169 -12.07 -10.53 6.17
CA ARG A 169 -11.06 -10.09 7.14
C ARG A 169 -10.06 -9.13 6.48
N GLY A 170 -9.29 -8.42 7.32
CA GLY A 170 -8.16 -7.62 6.84
C GLY A 170 -7.03 -8.50 6.28
N PRO A 171 -5.98 -7.90 5.66
CA PRO A 171 -4.97 -8.63 4.88
C PRO A 171 -4.26 -9.75 5.67
N ILE A 172 -3.91 -9.52 6.94
CA ILE A 172 -3.28 -10.53 7.81
C ILE A 172 -4.23 -11.71 8.04
N GLY A 173 -5.49 -11.40 8.38
CA GLY A 173 -6.51 -12.42 8.66
C GLY A 173 -6.93 -13.19 7.42
N ALA A 174 -7.09 -12.50 6.29
CA ALA A 174 -7.47 -13.08 5.00
C ALA A 174 -6.42 -14.10 4.53
N LEU A 175 -5.14 -13.69 4.46
CA LEU A 175 -4.08 -14.60 3.98
C LEU A 175 -3.80 -15.74 4.95
N SER A 176 -3.92 -15.51 6.27
CA SER A 176 -3.78 -16.58 7.26
C SER A 176 -4.88 -17.65 7.16
N GLN A 177 -6.08 -17.30 6.68
CA GLN A 177 -7.17 -18.25 6.47
C GLN A 177 -7.00 -19.09 5.20
N LEU A 178 -6.33 -18.56 4.17
CA LEU A 178 -6.00 -19.36 2.98
C LEU A 178 -4.89 -20.36 3.31
N CYS A 179 -3.73 -19.84 3.71
CA CYS A 179 -2.59 -20.67 4.12
C CYS A 179 -1.84 -19.98 5.27
N PRO A 180 -1.57 -20.68 6.40
CA PRO A 180 -0.89 -20.08 7.54
C PRO A 180 0.53 -19.59 7.22
N ILE A 181 1.19 -20.17 6.22
CA ILE A 181 2.52 -19.72 5.74
C ILE A 181 2.49 -18.30 5.14
N PHE A 182 1.35 -17.87 4.58
CA PHE A 182 1.19 -16.54 4.00
C PHE A 182 0.80 -15.46 5.00
N LYS A 183 0.78 -15.77 6.31
CA LYS A 183 0.57 -14.77 7.37
C LYS A 183 1.60 -13.64 7.30
N GLY A 184 2.85 -13.95 6.94
CA GLY A 184 3.91 -12.94 6.74
C GLY A 184 3.64 -11.98 5.58
N ALA A 185 3.01 -12.46 4.49
CA ALA A 185 2.64 -11.60 3.36
C ALA A 185 1.54 -10.60 3.72
N GLY A 186 0.63 -10.96 4.65
CA GLY A 186 -0.34 -10.01 5.17
C GLY A 186 0.26 -8.96 6.10
N LEU A 187 1.33 -9.30 6.83
CA LEU A 187 2.06 -8.33 7.64
C LEU A 187 2.88 -7.38 6.76
N SER A 188 3.52 -7.90 5.69
CA SER A 188 4.30 -7.06 4.77
C SER A 188 3.43 -6.06 4.03
N SER A 189 2.19 -6.41 3.64
CA SER A 189 1.28 -5.47 2.99
C SER A 189 0.88 -4.30 3.91
N VAL A 190 0.71 -4.54 5.22
CA VAL A 190 0.46 -3.48 6.21
C VAL A 190 1.68 -2.56 6.36
N MET A 191 2.90 -3.12 6.41
CA MET A 191 4.12 -2.32 6.47
C MET A 191 4.33 -1.47 5.22
N VAL A 192 4.10 -2.03 4.02
CA VAL A 192 4.16 -1.27 2.77
C VAL A 192 3.13 -0.15 2.76
N SER A 193 1.92 -0.41 3.26
CA SER A 193 0.85 0.60 3.35
C SER A 193 1.26 1.76 4.26
N PHE A 194 1.93 1.50 5.38
CA PHE A 194 2.44 2.53 6.29
C PHE A 194 3.50 3.44 5.64
N PHE A 195 4.49 2.83 4.94
CA PHE A 195 5.50 3.60 4.22
C PHE A 195 4.90 4.41 3.06
N MET A 196 3.97 3.81 2.32
CA MET A 196 3.26 4.51 1.24
C MET A 196 2.44 5.68 1.78
N ALA A 197 1.69 5.50 2.87
CA ALA A 197 0.91 6.58 3.48
C ALA A 197 1.78 7.78 3.87
N THR A 198 2.92 7.52 4.51
CA THR A 198 3.87 8.58 4.90
C THR A 198 4.42 9.33 3.69
N TYR A 199 4.81 8.61 2.64
CA TYR A 199 5.33 9.22 1.42
C TYR A 199 4.28 10.02 0.65
N TYR A 200 3.08 9.45 0.44
CA TYR A 200 2.01 10.12 -0.30
C TYR A 200 1.45 11.35 0.43
N ASN A 201 1.39 11.34 1.77
CA ASN A 201 0.98 12.51 2.54
C ASN A 201 1.94 13.70 2.35
N VAL A 202 3.25 13.46 2.18
CA VAL A 202 4.20 14.53 1.84
C VAL A 202 3.89 15.14 0.47
N ILE A 203 3.55 14.31 -0.51
CA ILE A 203 3.17 14.80 -1.85
C ILE A 203 1.88 15.62 -1.79
N ILE A 204 0.86 15.16 -1.05
CA ILE A 204 -0.38 15.94 -0.85
C ILE A 204 -0.08 17.27 -0.14
N ALA A 205 0.83 17.29 0.84
CA ALA A 205 1.25 18.53 1.48
C ALA A 205 1.86 19.54 0.50
N TYR A 206 2.64 19.07 -0.48
CA TYR A 206 3.13 19.93 -1.57
C TYR A 206 1.97 20.48 -2.41
N PHE A 207 1.00 19.65 -2.78
CA PHE A 207 -0.19 20.12 -3.50
C PHE A 207 -0.98 21.18 -2.71
N LEU A 208 -1.19 20.97 -1.41
CA LEU A 208 -1.86 21.96 -0.55
C LEU A 208 -1.07 23.27 -0.46
N TYR A 209 0.25 23.18 -0.31
CA TYR A 209 1.12 24.36 -0.32
C TYR A 209 0.97 25.14 -1.64
N TYR A 210 1.08 24.45 -2.79
CA TYR A 210 0.90 25.06 -4.11
C TYR A 210 -0.51 25.63 -4.32
N LEU A 211 -1.54 24.95 -3.82
CA LEU A 211 -2.93 25.40 -3.85
C LEU A 211 -3.09 26.73 -3.09
N PHE A 212 -2.61 26.80 -1.84
CA PHE A 212 -2.66 28.05 -1.06
C PHE A 212 -1.86 29.17 -1.69
N THR A 213 -0.69 28.88 -2.28
CA THR A 213 0.09 29.90 -2.98
C THR A 213 -0.53 30.37 -4.29
N SER A 214 -1.41 29.56 -4.91
CA SER A 214 -2.11 29.92 -6.15
C SER A 214 -3.22 30.95 -5.95
N PHE A 215 -3.69 31.18 -4.72
CA PHE A 215 -4.66 32.24 -4.42
C PHE A 215 -4.07 33.66 -4.46
N ARG A 216 -2.76 33.80 -4.70
CA ARG A 216 -2.12 35.11 -4.88
C ARG A 216 -2.41 35.64 -6.29
N ALA A 217 -2.61 36.96 -6.40
CA ALA A 217 -2.90 37.63 -7.68
C ALA A 217 -1.82 37.40 -8.76
N SER A 218 -0.57 37.23 -8.36
CA SER A 218 0.53 36.83 -9.24
C SER A 218 1.20 35.59 -8.67
N ALA A 219 1.36 34.56 -9.51
CA ALA A 219 1.95 33.30 -9.11
C ALA A 219 3.45 33.48 -8.81
N PRO A 220 3.97 33.01 -7.67
CA PRO A 220 5.36 33.28 -7.28
C PRO A 220 6.41 32.58 -8.16
N TRP A 221 5.99 31.68 -9.05
CA TRP A 221 6.82 31.00 -10.05
C TRP A 221 6.74 31.60 -11.46
N SER A 222 6.03 32.72 -11.67
CA SER A 222 5.96 33.37 -12.99
C SER A 222 7.23 34.13 -13.34
N ASP A 223 7.82 34.82 -12.36
CA ASP A 223 8.87 35.82 -12.59
C ASP A 223 10.15 35.57 -11.79
N CYS A 224 11.26 36.09 -12.31
CA CYS A 224 12.57 36.01 -11.66
C CYS A 224 12.81 37.06 -10.56
N SER A 225 11.82 37.91 -10.23
CA SER A 225 11.94 39.03 -9.27
C SER A 225 11.74 38.67 -7.79
N ASN A 226 12.11 37.45 -7.38
CA ASN A 226 11.90 36.96 -6.02
C ASN A 226 13.20 36.80 -5.22
N LYS A 227 13.10 36.88 -3.88
CA LYS A 227 14.24 36.79 -2.95
C LYS A 227 15.03 35.47 -3.02
N TRP A 228 14.42 34.39 -3.50
CA TRP A 228 15.05 33.07 -3.59
C TRP A 228 15.73 32.81 -4.94
N ASN A 229 15.52 33.68 -5.95
CA ASN A 229 16.04 33.46 -7.28
C ASN A 229 17.53 33.80 -7.36
N THR A 230 18.25 33.06 -8.21
CA THR A 230 19.66 33.35 -8.49
C THR A 230 19.84 34.17 -9.76
N PRO A 231 21.06 34.67 -10.03
CA PRO A 231 21.39 35.28 -11.33
C PRO A 231 21.24 34.32 -12.53
N ARG A 232 21.03 33.00 -12.30
CA ARG A 232 20.79 32.02 -13.37
C ARG A 232 19.31 31.85 -13.72
N CYS A 233 18.41 32.48 -12.96
CA CYS A 233 16.99 32.50 -13.29
C CYS A 233 16.80 33.23 -14.61
N TRP A 234 16.16 32.56 -15.57
CA TRP A 234 15.93 33.11 -16.89
C TRP A 234 14.45 33.02 -17.27
N GLN A 235 13.93 34.14 -17.74
CA GLN A 235 12.60 34.27 -18.29
C GLN A 235 12.72 34.62 -19.79
N PRO A 236 11.88 34.04 -20.66
CA PRO A 236 11.84 34.42 -22.06
C PRO A 236 11.53 35.92 -22.20
N ALA A 237 12.51 36.68 -22.68
CA ALA A 237 12.33 38.08 -23.10
C ALA A 237 12.45 38.14 -24.63
N LEU A 238 11.77 39.10 -25.27
CA LEU A 238 11.85 39.29 -26.71
C LEU A 238 13.33 39.42 -27.15
N ASN A 239 13.69 38.71 -28.23
CA ASN A 239 15.02 38.76 -28.87
C ASN A 239 16.21 38.25 -28.03
N THR A 240 15.98 37.47 -26.98
CA THR A 240 17.07 36.87 -26.19
C THR A 240 17.06 35.35 -26.29
N SER A 241 18.17 34.77 -26.78
CA SER A 241 18.39 33.32 -26.74
C SER A 241 18.60 32.82 -25.32
N ARG A 242 18.11 31.62 -25.00
CA ARG A 242 18.30 31.00 -23.68
C ARG A 242 19.80 30.79 -23.40
N PRO A 243 20.37 31.36 -22.33
CA PRO A 243 21.77 31.16 -21.99
C PRO A 243 22.03 29.72 -21.51
N ASN A 244 23.25 29.22 -21.78
CA ASN A 244 23.70 27.93 -21.26
C ASN A 244 23.69 27.96 -19.72
N PHE A 245 23.17 26.89 -19.10
CA PHE A 245 23.01 26.75 -17.64
C PHE A 245 21.92 27.62 -16.98
N SER A 246 21.00 28.20 -17.76
CA SER A 246 19.86 28.91 -17.20
C SER A 246 18.78 27.99 -16.64
N VAL A 247 18.12 28.46 -15.58
CA VAL A 247 17.10 27.73 -14.83
C VAL A 247 15.78 28.50 -14.94
N SER A 248 14.66 27.79 -15.06
CA SER A 248 13.34 28.42 -15.13
C SER A 248 12.89 28.96 -13.76
N PRO A 249 12.06 30.01 -13.69
CA PRO A 249 11.56 30.55 -12.42
C PRO A 249 10.76 29.51 -11.61
N SER A 250 10.04 28.60 -12.28
CA SER A 250 9.32 27.49 -11.64
C SER A 250 10.23 26.46 -11.00
N GLU A 251 11.36 26.15 -11.64
CA GLU A 251 12.37 25.23 -11.11
C GLU A 251 13.10 25.84 -9.91
N GLU A 252 13.50 27.11 -10.00
CA GLU A 252 14.08 27.86 -8.86
C GLU A 252 13.09 27.96 -7.69
N PHE A 253 11.81 28.19 -7.96
CA PHE A 253 10.78 28.22 -6.92
C PHE A 253 10.67 26.87 -6.20
N TYR A 254 10.61 25.77 -6.95
CA TYR A 254 10.50 24.43 -6.35
C TYR A 254 11.76 24.07 -5.55
N ASP A 255 12.94 24.24 -6.12
CA ASP A 255 14.20 23.81 -5.51
C ASP A 255 14.62 24.70 -4.33
N ARG A 256 14.51 26.03 -4.47
CA ARG A 256 15.04 26.98 -3.47
C ARG A 256 14.01 27.53 -2.51
N LYS A 257 12.73 27.60 -2.88
CA LYS A 257 11.69 28.13 -1.99
C LYS A 257 10.85 27.04 -1.34
N VAL A 258 10.36 26.08 -2.12
CA VAL A 258 9.52 24.99 -1.60
C VAL A 258 10.39 23.98 -0.86
N LEU A 259 11.27 23.28 -1.57
CA LEU A 259 12.09 22.21 -1.00
C LEU A 259 13.22 22.72 -0.10
N GLN A 260 13.84 23.86 -0.45
CA GLN A 260 15.11 24.30 0.13
C GLN A 260 16.16 23.18 0.08
N LEU A 261 16.44 22.72 -1.15
CA LEU A 261 17.29 21.56 -1.39
C LEU A 261 18.66 21.74 -0.73
N SER A 262 19.05 20.78 0.11
CA SER A 262 20.36 20.76 0.75
C SER A 262 21.44 20.26 -0.23
N ALA A 263 22.72 20.46 0.14
CA ALA A 263 23.85 20.07 -0.71
C ALA A 263 24.01 18.55 -0.91
N GLY A 264 23.34 17.73 -0.08
CA GLY A 264 23.41 16.27 -0.14
C GLY A 264 22.49 15.60 0.88
N ILE A 265 22.24 14.31 0.70
CA ILE A 265 21.32 13.53 1.54
C ILE A 265 21.81 13.40 2.99
N ASP A 266 23.13 13.48 3.20
CA ASP A 266 23.76 13.40 4.52
C ASP A 266 23.53 14.66 5.37
N LYS A 267 23.02 15.74 4.76
CA LYS A 267 22.78 17.03 5.41
C LYS A 267 21.30 17.40 5.25
N PRO A 268 20.41 16.95 6.16
CA PRO A 268 18.96 17.16 6.02
C PRO A 268 18.52 18.62 6.18
N GLY A 269 19.40 19.52 6.63
CA GLY A 269 19.07 20.94 6.77
C GLY A 269 18.06 21.22 7.89
N SER A 270 17.31 22.31 7.75
CA SER A 270 16.29 22.73 8.72
C SER A 270 14.88 22.41 8.24
N VAL A 271 13.96 22.12 9.17
CA VAL A 271 12.54 21.88 8.84
C VAL A 271 11.86 23.18 8.39
N ARG A 272 11.19 23.11 7.23
CA ARG A 272 10.34 24.18 6.68
C ARG A 272 8.99 24.20 7.42
N TRP A 273 8.77 25.18 8.27
CA TRP A 273 7.52 25.29 9.04
C TRP A 273 6.26 25.40 8.17
N GLU A 274 6.34 26.07 7.02
CA GLU A 274 5.18 26.18 6.12
C GLU A 274 4.76 24.81 5.55
N LEU A 275 5.74 23.99 5.16
CA LEU A 275 5.48 22.62 4.69
C LEU A 275 5.09 21.68 5.83
N ALA A 276 5.67 21.84 7.02
CA ALA A 276 5.27 21.07 8.19
C ALA A 276 3.80 21.36 8.58
N ALA A 277 3.37 22.61 8.49
CA ALA A 277 1.97 22.98 8.71
C ALA A 277 1.04 22.39 7.65
N CYS A 278 1.42 22.43 6.37
CA CYS A 278 0.65 21.76 5.30
C CYS A 278 0.60 20.24 5.50
N LEU A 279 1.69 19.61 5.95
CA LEU A 279 1.73 18.19 6.25
C LEU A 279 0.82 17.83 7.43
N PHE A 280 0.85 18.63 8.50
CA PHE A 280 -0.07 18.46 9.62
C PHE A 280 -1.53 18.57 9.16
N LEU A 281 -1.85 19.57 8.34
CA LEU A 281 -3.18 19.73 7.76
C LEU A 281 -3.59 18.50 6.91
N THR A 282 -2.68 17.96 6.09
CA THR A 282 -2.93 16.72 5.33
C THR A 282 -3.32 15.56 6.26
N TRP A 283 -2.60 15.37 7.37
CA TRP A 283 -2.91 14.32 8.35
C TRP A 283 -4.23 14.52 9.07
N VAL A 284 -4.71 15.75 9.22
CA VAL A 284 -6.03 16.04 9.81
C VAL A 284 -7.17 15.77 8.81
N ILE A 285 -6.92 15.95 7.51
CA ILE A 285 -7.90 15.71 6.45
C ILE A 285 -8.07 14.21 6.15
N VAL A 286 -6.99 13.44 6.21
CA VAL A 286 -6.96 11.99 5.96
C VAL A 286 -7.46 11.21 7.17
#